data_AF-A0A7W7DJ29-F1
#
_entry.id   AF-A0A7W7DJ29-F1
#
_cell.length_a   1.000
_cell.length_b   1.000
_cell.length_c   1.000
_cell.angle_alpha   90.00
_cell.angle_beta   90.00
_cell.angle_gamma   90.00
#
_symmetry.space_group_name_H-M   'P 1'
#
loop_
_entity.id
_entity.type
_entity.pdbx_description
1 polymer ?
#
loop_
_entity_poly.entity_id
_entity_poly.type
_entity_poly.pdbx_seq_one_letter_code
_entity_poly.pdbx_strand_id
1 'polypeptide(L)'
;MNPDASAAVSEPRLLSVPQVSQSYGHLSKECRAAVAACPEIRSMTHVVRNTVVFAVREAEAEPFPGGLSWEDEADAEGRPGRRLVRWVLETEEAMRRLDVGDLMRTLVVTPEGGMQCSRLHSAQYLVGISASEPGCDAMDDTMNRLVTKIRAERLMVDELPGGRAGEVKEPFVQGSSLSMHVLTRDMQEAQRLRSIWHRHLNPGDLHYAAYYRDWSLVCSGDAFEHQELEDSFAVVSVAARRAIYRDMVSRLREELTGLSAILAPVTRAPIRRLVLDVVDGAFYMHWLGDAEGDFVVGVTFRQPRVGVAEERLRDLIAEVRVRH
;
A
#
# COMPACT_ATOMS: atom_id res chain seq x y z
N MET A 1 -36.64 -32.07 11.38
CA MET A 1 -35.74 -30.89 11.45
C MET A 1 -34.35 -31.41 11.19
N ASN A 2 -33.82 -31.18 9.99
CA ASN A 2 -32.47 -31.62 9.62
C ASN A 2 -31.46 -30.58 10.16
N PRO A 3 -30.47 -30.98 10.97
CA PRO A 3 -29.46 -30.07 11.52
C PRO A 3 -28.19 -30.01 10.65
N ASP A 4 -28.31 -30.20 9.33
CA ASP A 4 -27.18 -30.23 8.38
C ASP A 4 -27.43 -29.29 7.18
N ALA A 5 -27.88 -28.07 7.45
CA ALA A 5 -27.66 -26.96 6.53
C ALA A 5 -26.33 -26.30 6.89
N SER A 6 -25.23 -27.04 6.69
CA SER A 6 -23.93 -26.41 6.46
C SER A 6 -24.15 -25.42 5.33
N ALA A 7 -24.00 -24.13 5.63
CA ALA A 7 -24.04 -23.10 4.60
C ALA A 7 -23.00 -23.51 3.56
N ALA A 8 -23.46 -23.92 2.37
CA ALA A 8 -22.58 -24.28 1.29
C ALA A 8 -21.75 -23.03 0.97
N VAL A 9 -20.49 -23.02 1.39
CA VAL A 9 -19.56 -21.96 1.02
C VAL A 9 -19.40 -22.07 -0.48
N SER A 10 -20.04 -21.14 -1.20
CA SER A 10 -20.07 -21.09 -2.65
C SER A 10 -18.62 -20.93 -3.14
N GLU A 11 -18.10 -21.89 -3.91
CA GLU A 11 -16.68 -21.88 -4.30
C GLU A 11 -16.37 -20.69 -5.22
N PRO A 12 -15.24 -19.98 -5.04
CA PRO A 12 -14.87 -18.86 -5.90
C PRO A 12 -14.82 -19.26 -7.38
N ARG A 13 -15.29 -18.36 -8.25
CA ARG A 13 -15.32 -18.54 -9.70
C ARG A 13 -13.96 -18.22 -10.30
N LEU A 14 -13.38 -19.16 -11.04
CA LEU A 14 -12.19 -18.93 -11.86
C LEU A 14 -12.62 -18.47 -13.26
N LEU A 15 -12.23 -17.26 -13.61
CA LEU A 15 -12.41 -16.65 -14.92
C LEU A 15 -11.06 -16.66 -15.63
N SER A 16 -10.95 -17.30 -16.78
CA SER A 16 -9.65 -17.42 -17.47
C SER A 16 -9.76 -17.02 -18.93
N VAL A 17 -8.73 -16.36 -19.45
CA VAL A 17 -8.61 -16.13 -20.89
C VAL A 17 -8.14 -17.44 -21.53
N PRO A 18 -8.93 -18.07 -22.43
CA PRO A 18 -8.69 -19.43 -22.91
C PRO A 18 -7.31 -19.67 -23.53
N GLN A 19 -6.69 -18.61 -24.06
CA GLN A 19 -5.42 -18.67 -24.79
C GLN A 19 -4.17 -18.69 -23.90
N VAL A 20 -4.29 -18.37 -22.60
CA VAL A 20 -3.12 -18.14 -21.70
C VAL A 20 -3.14 -19.03 -20.44
N SER A 21 -4.24 -19.74 -20.18
CA SER A 21 -4.52 -20.37 -18.88
C SER A 21 -3.67 -21.60 -18.53
N GLN A 22 -3.18 -22.36 -19.52
CA GLN A 22 -2.49 -23.65 -19.25
C GLN A 22 -1.17 -23.48 -18.49
N SER A 23 -0.44 -22.37 -18.69
CA SER A 23 0.86 -22.14 -18.05
C SER A 23 0.78 -21.68 -16.59
N TYR A 24 -0.42 -21.33 -16.10
CA TYR A 24 -0.60 -20.70 -14.79
C TYR A 24 -1.55 -21.46 -13.86
N GLY A 25 -1.86 -22.72 -14.15
CA GLY A 25 -2.83 -23.53 -13.38
C GLY A 25 -2.51 -23.64 -11.88
N HIS A 26 -1.23 -23.74 -11.52
CA HIS A 26 -0.81 -23.72 -10.11
C HIS A 26 -1.16 -22.39 -9.44
N LEU A 27 -0.82 -21.28 -10.09
CA LEU A 27 -1.05 -19.93 -9.55
C LEU A 27 -2.53 -19.64 -9.40
N SER A 28 -3.37 -20.00 -10.39
CA SER A 28 -4.82 -19.82 -10.28
C SER A 28 -5.44 -20.65 -9.14
N LYS A 29 -4.90 -21.85 -8.86
CA LYS A 29 -5.34 -22.69 -7.75
C LYS A 29 -5.02 -22.05 -6.39
N GLU A 30 -3.81 -21.51 -6.25
CA GLU A 30 -3.38 -20.80 -5.04
C GLU A 30 -4.20 -19.51 -4.81
N CYS A 31 -4.45 -18.73 -5.86
CA CYS A 31 -5.34 -17.56 -5.78
C CYS A 31 -6.77 -17.95 -5.39
N ARG A 32 -7.30 -19.05 -5.95
CA ARG A 32 -8.63 -19.57 -5.61
C ARG A 32 -8.73 -19.99 -4.15
N ALA A 33 -7.71 -20.68 -3.64
CA ALA A 33 -7.63 -21.06 -2.24
C ALA A 33 -7.55 -19.83 -1.31
N ALA A 34 -6.79 -18.80 -1.70
CA ALA A 34 -6.68 -17.56 -0.93
C ALA A 34 -8.02 -16.79 -0.86
N VAL A 35 -8.74 -16.65 -1.98
CA VAL A 35 -10.07 -16.02 -2.00
C VAL A 35 -11.08 -16.83 -1.18
N ALA A 36 -11.04 -18.16 -1.26
CA ALA A 36 -11.91 -19.01 -0.44
C ALA A 36 -11.63 -18.90 1.07
N ALA A 37 -10.38 -18.66 1.46
CA ALA A 37 -9.96 -18.54 2.85
C ALA A 37 -10.14 -17.13 3.44
N CYS A 38 -10.29 -16.10 2.60
CA CYS A 38 -10.42 -14.70 3.00
C CYS A 38 -11.63 -14.07 2.28
N PRO A 39 -12.84 -14.14 2.89
CA PRO A 39 -14.07 -13.57 2.33
C PRO A 39 -14.00 -12.06 2.06
N GLU A 40 -13.05 -11.36 2.70
CA GLU A 40 -12.80 -9.94 2.50
C GLU A 40 -12.21 -9.63 1.12
N ILE A 41 -11.67 -10.63 0.40
CA ILE A 41 -11.21 -10.50 -0.97
C ILE A 41 -12.38 -10.74 -1.92
N ARG A 42 -12.85 -9.66 -2.56
CA ARG A 42 -13.92 -9.70 -3.56
C ARG A 42 -13.44 -10.36 -4.86
N SER A 43 -12.24 -10.00 -5.30
CA SER A 43 -11.61 -10.66 -6.45
C SER A 43 -10.08 -10.49 -6.44
N MET A 44 -9.42 -11.37 -7.20
CA MET A 44 -7.98 -11.37 -7.39
C MET A 44 -7.66 -11.55 -8.89
N THR A 45 -6.79 -10.72 -9.43
CA THR A 45 -6.44 -10.71 -10.86
C THR A 45 -4.95 -10.93 -11.04
N HIS A 46 -4.57 -11.86 -11.92
CA HIS A 46 -3.19 -12.03 -12.35
C HIS A 46 -2.96 -11.31 -13.68
N VAL A 47 -1.96 -10.41 -13.69
CA VAL A 47 -1.62 -9.57 -14.83
C VAL A 47 -0.17 -9.86 -15.26
N VAL A 48 0.02 -10.16 -16.54
CA VAL A 48 1.35 -10.40 -17.13
C VAL A 48 1.54 -9.43 -18.28
N ARG A 49 2.61 -8.61 -18.22
CA ARG A 49 2.89 -7.58 -19.24
C ARG A 49 1.63 -6.76 -19.60
N ASN A 50 0.90 -6.32 -18.57
CA ASN A 50 -0.33 -5.53 -18.71
C ASN A 50 -1.50 -6.26 -19.44
N THR A 51 -1.46 -7.59 -19.48
CA THR A 51 -2.53 -8.46 -20.01
C THR A 51 -3.13 -9.27 -18.86
N VAL A 52 -4.46 -9.33 -18.76
CA VAL A 52 -5.13 -10.18 -17.78
C VAL A 52 -5.00 -11.64 -18.22
N VAL A 53 -4.47 -12.50 -17.37
CA VAL A 53 -4.37 -13.94 -17.64
C VAL A 53 -5.59 -14.67 -17.10
N PHE A 54 -5.92 -14.38 -15.83
CA PHE A 54 -7.10 -14.90 -15.15
C PHE A 54 -7.54 -13.92 -14.05
N ALA A 55 -8.79 -14.07 -13.63
CA ALA A 55 -9.34 -13.48 -12.43
C ALA A 55 -10.03 -14.57 -11.60
N VAL A 56 -9.94 -14.47 -10.28
CA VAL A 56 -10.73 -15.25 -9.33
C VAL A 56 -11.71 -14.29 -8.70
N ARG A 57 -13.00 -14.56 -8.81
CA ARG A 57 -14.07 -13.76 -8.19
C ARG A 57 -14.74 -14.56 -7.09
N GLU A 58 -15.08 -13.90 -5.99
CA GLU A 58 -15.99 -14.45 -4.99
C GLU A 58 -17.32 -14.88 -5.68
N ALA A 59 -17.96 -15.94 -5.20
CA ALA A 59 -18.96 -16.65 -5.98
C ALA A 59 -20.27 -15.87 -6.18
N GLU A 60 -20.64 -15.06 -5.18
CA GLU A 60 -21.85 -14.25 -5.16
C GLU A 60 -21.62 -12.81 -5.63
N ALA A 61 -20.36 -12.39 -5.80
CA ALA A 61 -20.02 -11.06 -6.28
C ALA A 61 -20.48 -10.82 -7.72
N GLU A 62 -21.21 -9.72 -7.92
CA GLU A 62 -21.60 -9.23 -9.24
C GLU A 62 -20.37 -8.74 -10.03
N PRO A 63 -20.29 -8.97 -11.36
CA PRO A 63 -19.22 -8.42 -12.19
C PRO A 63 -19.09 -6.91 -12.07
N PHE A 64 -17.87 -6.38 -12.24
CA PHE A 64 -17.68 -4.92 -12.26
C PHE A 64 -18.47 -4.27 -13.41
N PRO A 65 -19.06 -3.08 -13.19
CA PRO A 65 -19.80 -2.38 -14.22
C PRO A 65 -18.89 -1.90 -15.36
N GLY A 66 -19.49 -1.69 -16.55
CA GLY A 66 -18.79 -1.13 -17.70
C GLY A 66 -17.97 -2.13 -18.52
N GLY A 67 -18.25 -3.44 -18.40
CA GLY A 67 -17.81 -4.46 -19.35
C GLY A 67 -18.32 -4.16 -20.77
N LEU A 68 -17.47 -4.35 -21.78
CA LEU A 68 -17.88 -4.28 -23.18
C LEU A 68 -18.45 -5.65 -23.60
N SER A 69 -19.42 -5.67 -24.50
CA SER A 69 -20.10 -6.92 -24.90
C SER A 69 -19.20 -7.93 -25.61
N TRP A 70 -18.02 -7.51 -26.05
CA TRP A 70 -17.03 -8.33 -26.75
C TRP A 70 -15.80 -8.68 -25.90
N GLU A 71 -15.74 -8.25 -24.64
CA GLU A 71 -14.64 -8.61 -23.74
C GLU A 71 -14.89 -9.95 -23.07
N ASP A 72 -13.83 -10.74 -22.91
CA ASP A 72 -13.87 -11.94 -22.07
C ASP A 72 -14.20 -11.55 -20.61
N GLU A 73 -14.94 -12.40 -19.91
CA GLU A 73 -15.37 -12.12 -18.52
C GLU A 73 -14.16 -11.87 -17.59
N ALA A 74 -13.04 -12.58 -17.83
CA ALA A 74 -11.79 -12.37 -17.11
C ALA A 74 -11.20 -10.96 -17.34
N ASP A 75 -11.27 -10.45 -18.57
CA ASP A 75 -10.77 -9.12 -18.93
C ASP A 75 -11.67 -8.02 -18.33
N ALA A 76 -12.99 -8.22 -18.35
CA ALA A 76 -13.95 -7.31 -17.74
C ALA A 76 -13.74 -7.23 -16.21
N GLU A 77 -13.63 -8.38 -15.54
CA GLU A 77 -13.36 -8.46 -14.10
C GLU A 77 -11.97 -7.91 -13.73
N GLY A 78 -10.96 -8.24 -14.52
CA GLY A 78 -9.57 -7.85 -14.29
C GLY A 78 -9.23 -6.41 -14.71
N ARG A 79 -10.17 -5.68 -15.33
CA ARG A 79 -9.92 -4.34 -15.86
C ARG A 79 -9.44 -3.34 -14.80
N PRO A 80 -10.06 -3.23 -13.61
CA PRO A 80 -9.56 -2.33 -12.56
C PRO A 80 -8.13 -2.69 -12.17
N GLY A 81 -7.84 -3.99 -11.99
CA GLY A 81 -6.51 -4.44 -11.60
C GLY A 81 -5.45 -4.17 -12.67
N ARG A 82 -5.76 -4.39 -13.95
CA ARG A 82 -4.88 -4.03 -15.06
C ARG A 82 -4.58 -2.53 -15.09
N ARG A 83 -5.58 -1.68 -14.83
CA ARG A 83 -5.37 -0.22 -14.77
C ARG A 83 -4.48 0.17 -13.59
N LEU A 84 -4.66 -0.43 -12.42
CA LEU A 84 -3.77 -0.23 -11.28
C LEU A 84 -2.33 -0.63 -11.60
N VAL A 85 -2.11 -1.77 -12.28
CA VAL A 85 -0.77 -2.18 -12.71
C VAL A 85 -0.10 -1.15 -13.62
N ARG A 86 -0.85 -0.50 -14.52
CA ARG A 86 -0.30 0.60 -15.35
C ARG A 86 0.14 1.79 -14.50
N TRP A 87 -0.73 2.21 -13.58
CA TRP A 87 -0.42 3.29 -12.65
C TRP A 87 0.81 2.99 -11.79
N VAL A 88 0.93 1.75 -11.31
CA VAL A 88 2.10 1.26 -10.55
C VAL A 88 3.37 1.34 -11.39
N LEU A 89 3.33 0.93 -12.66
CA LEU A 89 4.48 1.00 -13.58
C LEU A 89 4.90 2.45 -13.89
N GLU A 90 3.94 3.34 -14.09
CA GLU A 90 4.18 4.77 -14.32
C GLU A 90 4.76 5.44 -13.07
N THR A 91 4.24 5.08 -11.89
CA THR A 91 4.73 5.54 -10.58
C THR A 91 6.13 5.01 -10.29
N GLU A 92 6.41 3.72 -10.59
CA GLU A 92 7.72 3.09 -10.42
C GLU A 92 8.79 3.81 -11.26
N GLU A 93 8.50 4.14 -12.51
CA GLU A 93 9.41 4.90 -13.38
C GLU A 93 9.68 6.31 -12.82
N ALA A 94 8.66 6.98 -12.28
CA ALA A 94 8.83 8.27 -11.62
C ALA A 94 9.68 8.15 -10.33
N MET A 95 9.45 7.10 -9.54
CA MET A 95 10.18 6.80 -8.30
C MET A 95 11.64 6.41 -8.57
N ARG A 96 11.92 5.68 -9.65
CA ARG A 96 13.29 5.31 -10.03
C ARG A 96 14.17 6.53 -10.27
N ARG A 97 13.61 7.62 -10.80
CA ARG A 97 14.32 8.91 -10.97
C ARG A 97 14.64 9.61 -9.65
N LEU A 98 13.97 9.20 -8.56
CA LEU A 98 14.16 9.71 -7.20
C LEU A 98 15.04 8.79 -6.34
N ASP A 99 15.54 7.68 -6.89
CA ASP A 99 16.42 6.73 -6.21
C ASP A 99 15.85 6.24 -4.86
N VAL A 100 14.57 5.82 -4.89
CA VAL A 100 13.83 5.28 -3.73
C VAL A 100 13.60 3.77 -3.80
N GLY A 101 14.32 3.07 -4.69
CA GLY A 101 14.20 1.62 -4.90
C GLY A 101 13.05 1.21 -5.82
N ASP A 102 13.01 -0.08 -6.16
CA ASP A 102 11.97 -0.65 -7.02
C ASP A 102 10.68 -0.89 -6.24
N LEU A 103 9.55 -0.49 -6.81
CA LEU A 103 8.23 -0.67 -6.23
C LEU A 103 7.84 -2.17 -6.27
N MET A 104 7.55 -2.74 -5.12
CA MET A 104 7.16 -4.15 -4.98
C MET A 104 5.67 -4.31 -4.68
N ARG A 105 5.09 -3.38 -3.91
CA ARG A 105 3.70 -3.44 -3.48
C ARG A 105 3.09 -2.05 -3.41
N THR A 106 1.81 -1.96 -3.78
CA THR A 106 0.99 -0.78 -3.63
C THR A 106 -0.31 -1.17 -2.95
N LEU A 107 -0.69 -0.46 -1.89
CA LEU A 107 -2.00 -0.60 -1.25
C LEU A 107 -2.73 0.74 -1.29
N VAL A 108 -3.97 0.73 -1.76
CA VAL A 108 -4.84 1.91 -1.77
C VAL A 108 -6.14 1.56 -1.07
N VAL A 109 -6.50 2.34 -0.06
CA VAL A 109 -7.68 2.09 0.79
C VAL A 109 -8.57 3.31 0.84
N THR A 110 -9.87 3.05 0.73
CA THR A 110 -10.98 3.98 0.91
C THR A 110 -11.92 3.42 1.99
N PRO A 111 -12.85 4.22 2.54
CA PRO A 111 -13.86 3.74 3.49
C PRO A 111 -14.70 2.56 2.97
N GLU A 112 -14.91 2.47 1.65
CA GLU A 112 -15.82 1.51 1.01
C GLU A 112 -15.09 0.34 0.34
N GLY A 113 -13.76 0.27 0.44
CA GLY A 113 -12.97 -0.76 -0.22
C GLY A 113 -11.62 -0.26 -0.72
N GLY A 114 -10.93 -1.10 -1.48
CA GLY A 114 -9.57 -0.79 -1.88
C GLY A 114 -8.95 -1.86 -2.78
N MET A 115 -7.72 -1.59 -3.19
CA MET A 115 -6.96 -2.47 -4.06
C MET A 115 -5.53 -2.59 -3.57
N GLN A 116 -4.98 -3.80 -3.74
CA GLN A 116 -3.60 -4.11 -3.44
C GLN A 116 -2.98 -4.65 -4.72
N CYS A 117 -1.80 -4.17 -5.11
CA CYS A 117 -1.02 -4.69 -6.23
C CYS A 117 0.36 -5.14 -5.74
N SER A 118 0.70 -6.40 -5.94
CA SER A 118 2.01 -6.99 -5.62
C SER A 118 2.74 -7.48 -6.86
N ARG A 119 4.04 -7.23 -6.93
CA ARG A 119 4.95 -7.79 -7.92
C ARG A 119 5.32 -9.23 -7.55
N LEU A 120 4.94 -10.19 -8.39
CA LEU A 120 5.36 -11.59 -8.24
C LEU A 120 6.78 -11.79 -8.76
N HIS A 121 7.04 -11.29 -9.97
CA HIS A 121 8.36 -11.21 -10.60
C HIS A 121 8.33 -10.14 -11.70
N SER A 122 9.41 -10.01 -12.50
CA SER A 122 9.47 -9.06 -13.62
C SER A 122 8.24 -9.17 -14.55
N ALA A 123 7.51 -8.06 -14.67
CA ALA A 123 6.30 -7.94 -15.47
C ALA A 123 5.14 -8.89 -15.11
N GLN A 124 5.12 -9.48 -13.90
CA GLN A 124 3.97 -10.23 -13.37
C GLN A 124 3.50 -9.67 -12.05
N TYR A 125 2.21 -9.37 -12.00
CA TYR A 125 1.56 -8.71 -10.88
C TYR A 125 0.33 -9.50 -10.46
N LEU A 126 0.07 -9.49 -9.16
CA LEU A 126 -1.17 -9.97 -8.57
C LEU A 126 -1.90 -8.78 -7.97
N VAL A 127 -3.17 -8.63 -8.29
CA VAL A 127 -4.00 -7.54 -7.76
C VAL A 127 -5.14 -8.12 -6.96
N GLY A 128 -5.25 -7.76 -5.69
CA GLY A 128 -6.40 -8.05 -4.83
C GLY A 128 -7.35 -6.85 -4.79
N ILE A 129 -8.64 -7.13 -4.67
CA ILE A 129 -9.68 -6.11 -4.48
C ILE A 129 -10.54 -6.48 -3.27
N SER A 130 -10.77 -5.52 -2.39
CA SER A 130 -11.72 -5.64 -1.26
C SER A 130 -12.85 -4.62 -1.40
N ALA A 131 -14.04 -5.00 -0.92
CA ALA A 131 -15.26 -4.19 -0.94
C ALA A 131 -15.57 -3.54 0.42
N SER A 132 -14.60 -3.46 1.33
CA SER A 132 -14.73 -2.73 2.59
C SER A 132 -13.38 -2.27 3.13
N GLU A 133 -13.36 -1.22 3.96
CA GLU A 133 -12.14 -0.73 4.62
C GLU A 133 -11.49 -1.79 5.53
N PRO A 134 -12.21 -2.47 6.47
CA PRO A 134 -11.60 -3.54 7.28
C PRO A 134 -11.12 -4.71 6.41
N GLY A 135 -11.83 -4.98 5.32
CA GLY A 135 -11.44 -6.02 4.38
C GLY A 135 -10.15 -5.71 3.63
N CYS A 136 -9.73 -4.44 3.54
CA CYS A 136 -8.45 -4.08 2.91
C CYS A 136 -7.26 -4.58 3.71
N ASP A 137 -7.30 -4.55 5.04
CA ASP A 137 -6.22 -5.08 5.90
C ASP A 137 -6.13 -6.61 5.77
N ALA A 138 -7.28 -7.31 5.83
CA ALA A 138 -7.33 -8.76 5.67
C ALA A 138 -6.87 -9.22 4.27
N MET A 139 -7.28 -8.48 3.22
CA MET A 139 -6.81 -8.68 1.86
C MET A 139 -5.30 -8.49 1.77
N ASP A 140 -4.77 -7.41 2.34
CA ASP A 140 -3.35 -7.08 2.26
C ASP A 140 -2.49 -8.16 2.92
N ASP A 141 -2.84 -8.58 4.15
CA ASP A 141 -2.17 -9.66 4.86
C ASP A 141 -2.18 -10.98 4.06
N THR A 142 -3.32 -11.30 3.46
CA THR A 142 -3.49 -12.52 2.66
C THR A 142 -2.66 -12.45 1.37
N MET A 143 -2.66 -11.30 0.70
CA MET A 143 -1.85 -11.04 -0.50
C MET A 143 -0.36 -11.10 -0.19
N ASN A 144 0.10 -10.52 0.91
CA ASN A 144 1.51 -10.55 1.33
C ASN A 144 1.98 -11.99 1.55
N ARG A 145 1.21 -12.80 2.32
CA ARG A 145 1.50 -14.23 2.54
C ARG A 145 1.52 -15.03 1.23
N LEU A 146 0.53 -14.80 0.36
CA LEU A 146 0.42 -15.51 -0.91
C LEU A 146 1.60 -15.19 -1.84
N VAL A 147 1.98 -13.92 -1.95
CA VAL A 147 3.12 -13.47 -2.77
C VAL A 147 4.43 -14.05 -2.25
N THR A 148 4.67 -14.00 -0.93
CA THR A 148 5.84 -14.62 -0.30
C THR A 148 5.89 -16.12 -0.59
N LYS A 149 4.77 -16.83 -0.46
CA LYS A 149 4.67 -18.27 -0.79
C LYS A 149 5.04 -18.53 -2.26
N ILE A 150 4.40 -17.84 -3.21
CA ILE A 150 4.64 -18.03 -4.65
C ILE A 150 6.10 -17.75 -5.02
N ARG A 151 6.72 -16.74 -4.40
CA ARG A 151 8.12 -16.39 -4.64
C ARG A 151 9.08 -17.42 -4.05
N ALA A 152 8.80 -17.92 -2.85
CA ALA A 152 9.59 -18.97 -2.21
C ALA A 152 9.56 -20.27 -3.03
N GLU A 153 8.41 -20.66 -3.57
CA GLU A 153 8.27 -21.81 -4.49
C GLU A 153 9.11 -21.65 -5.77
N ARG A 154 9.43 -20.40 -6.16
CA ARG A 154 10.30 -20.06 -7.29
C ARG A 154 11.76 -19.83 -6.90
N LEU A 155 12.13 -20.13 -5.65
CA LEU A 155 13.47 -19.92 -5.10
C LEU A 155 13.97 -18.47 -5.22
N MET A 156 13.03 -17.51 -5.16
CA MET A 156 13.35 -16.09 -5.16
C MET A 156 13.62 -15.59 -3.74
N VAL A 157 14.40 -14.51 -3.62
CA VAL A 157 14.59 -13.81 -2.36
C VAL A 157 13.23 -13.27 -1.87
N ASP A 158 12.98 -13.43 -0.58
CA ASP A 158 11.82 -12.87 0.09
C ASP A 158 11.99 -11.36 0.21
N GLU A 159 11.10 -10.61 -0.41
CA GLU A 159 11.07 -9.14 -0.38
C GLU A 159 10.30 -8.63 0.85
N LEU A 160 9.70 -9.51 1.66
CA LEU A 160 8.95 -9.18 2.87
C LEU A 160 7.90 -8.07 2.61
N PRO A 161 6.95 -8.24 1.66
CA PRO A 161 5.94 -7.22 1.39
C PRO A 161 5.09 -6.96 2.66
N GLY A 162 4.94 -5.69 3.03
CA GLY A 162 4.31 -5.28 4.29
C GLY A 162 5.21 -5.45 5.54
N GLY A 163 6.44 -5.93 5.37
CA GLY A 163 7.41 -6.17 6.44
C GLY A 163 7.33 -7.56 7.06
N ARG A 164 8.15 -7.79 8.09
CA ARG A 164 8.22 -9.10 8.75
C ARG A 164 7.13 -9.20 9.82
N ALA A 165 6.34 -10.27 9.73
CA ALA A 165 5.33 -10.58 10.73
C ALA A 165 5.95 -10.76 12.13
N GLY A 166 5.30 -10.18 13.15
CA GLY A 166 5.71 -10.29 14.55
C GLY A 166 6.81 -9.31 14.99
N GLU A 167 7.30 -8.45 14.10
CA GLU A 167 8.13 -7.31 14.52
C GLU A 167 7.33 -6.37 15.42
N VAL A 168 8.00 -5.78 16.41
CA VAL A 168 7.41 -4.84 17.37
C VAL A 168 8.06 -3.47 17.25
N LYS A 169 7.36 -2.44 17.74
CA LYS A 169 7.88 -1.06 17.85
C LYS A 169 9.17 -1.03 18.66
N GLU A 170 10.22 -0.48 18.07
CA GLU A 170 11.49 -0.27 18.78
C GLU A 170 11.28 0.74 19.93
N PRO A 171 11.87 0.52 21.11
CA PRO A 171 11.86 1.52 22.17
C PRO A 171 12.48 2.84 21.69
N PHE A 172 12.04 3.96 22.28
CA PHE A 172 12.66 5.25 21.97
C PHE A 172 14.07 5.32 22.55
N VAL A 173 15.04 5.64 21.69
CA VAL A 173 16.41 5.92 22.12
C VAL A 173 16.44 7.34 22.69
N GLN A 174 16.57 7.47 24.02
CA GLN A 174 16.73 8.79 24.64
C GLN A 174 18.00 9.48 24.12
N GLY A 175 17.88 10.77 23.78
CA GLY A 175 19.01 11.56 23.27
C GLY A 175 19.28 11.43 21.77
N SER A 176 18.42 10.72 21.03
CA SER A 176 18.49 10.71 19.56
C SER A 176 18.24 12.13 19.00
N SER A 177 19.16 12.60 18.15
CA SER A 177 19.02 13.89 17.47
C SER A 177 17.95 13.76 16.39
N LEU A 178 16.77 14.29 16.67
CA LEU A 178 15.70 14.41 15.69
C LEU A 178 15.75 15.80 15.08
N SER A 179 15.73 15.86 13.75
CA SER A 179 15.58 17.12 13.03
C SER A 179 14.10 17.41 12.82
N MET A 180 13.68 18.65 13.07
CA MET A 180 12.29 19.04 12.86
C MET A 180 12.16 20.45 12.31
N HIS A 181 11.32 20.57 11.29
CA HIS A 181 10.93 21.82 10.66
C HIS A 181 9.44 22.03 10.87
N VAL A 182 9.07 23.17 11.46
CA VAL A 182 7.68 23.56 11.70
C VAL A 182 7.44 24.90 11.04
N LEU A 183 6.43 24.96 10.17
CA LEU A 183 6.12 26.12 9.33
C LEU A 183 4.84 26.87 9.77
N THR A 184 4.08 26.33 10.74
CA THR A 184 2.96 27.07 11.33
C THR A 184 3.46 28.29 12.12
N ARG A 185 2.69 29.39 12.05
CA ARG A 185 2.96 30.62 12.82
C ARG A 185 2.43 30.55 14.25
N ASP A 186 1.54 29.60 14.54
CA ASP A 186 1.02 29.38 15.88
C ASP A 186 2.07 28.65 16.73
N MET A 187 2.58 29.34 17.75
CA MET A 187 3.62 28.81 18.65
C MET A 187 3.12 27.66 19.53
N GLN A 188 1.83 27.64 19.91
CA GLN A 188 1.26 26.55 20.68
C GLN A 188 1.09 25.31 19.80
N GLU A 189 0.56 25.48 18.58
CA GLU A 189 0.48 24.40 17.60
C GLU A 189 1.89 23.87 17.27
N ALA A 190 2.87 24.77 17.10
CA ALA A 190 4.25 24.39 16.82
C ALA A 190 4.87 23.55 17.94
N GLN A 191 4.69 23.96 19.21
CA GLN A 191 5.20 23.21 20.35
C GLN A 191 4.48 21.86 20.51
N ARG A 192 3.17 21.81 20.25
CA ARG A 192 2.38 20.58 20.24
C ARG A 192 2.91 19.60 19.20
N LEU A 193 3.05 20.04 17.95
CA LEU A 193 3.56 19.22 16.85
C LEU A 193 4.98 18.73 17.15
N ARG A 194 5.85 19.57 17.72
CA ARG A 194 7.19 19.12 18.17
C ARG A 194 7.13 17.99 19.17
N SER A 195 6.26 18.12 20.17
CA SER A 195 6.08 17.08 21.18
C SER A 195 5.56 15.76 20.58
N ILE A 196 4.63 15.84 19.63
CA ILE A 196 4.09 14.66 18.93
C ILE A 196 5.18 13.99 18.10
N TRP A 197 5.90 14.71 17.24
CA TRP A 197 6.94 14.12 16.37
C TRP A 197 8.07 13.47 17.17
N HIS A 198 8.49 14.10 18.27
CA HIS A 198 9.54 13.56 19.13
C HIS A 198 9.12 12.24 19.81
N ARG A 199 7.82 12.03 20.02
CA ARG A 199 7.26 10.78 20.55
C ARG A 199 7.01 9.71 19.50
N HIS A 200 7.27 9.95 18.21
CA HIS A 200 6.89 9.00 17.16
C HIS A 200 7.96 8.77 16.10
N LEU A 201 8.94 9.66 15.94
CA LEU A 201 10.08 9.35 15.07
C LEU A 201 11.08 8.45 15.79
N ASN A 202 11.60 7.47 15.07
CA ASN A 202 12.56 6.51 15.61
C ASN A 202 13.52 6.04 14.50
N PRO A 203 14.84 6.03 14.73
CA PRO A 203 15.83 5.53 13.77
C PRO A 203 15.70 4.02 13.47
N GLY A 204 14.92 3.28 14.26
CA GLY A 204 14.71 1.85 14.11
C GLY A 204 13.51 1.44 13.25
N ASP A 205 12.52 2.32 13.05
CA ASP A 205 11.31 2.03 12.28
C ASP A 205 10.78 3.22 11.46
N LEU A 206 10.13 4.22 12.07
CA LEU A 206 9.57 5.40 11.40
C LEU A 206 10.61 6.52 11.34
N HIS A 207 11.35 6.58 10.23
CA HIS A 207 12.49 7.47 10.08
C HIS A 207 12.13 8.90 9.70
N TYR A 208 11.00 9.11 9.03
CA TYR A 208 10.52 10.44 8.63
C TYR A 208 9.00 10.50 8.66
N ALA A 209 8.47 11.65 9.05
CA ALA A 209 7.06 11.97 8.93
C ALA A 209 6.85 13.45 8.63
N ALA A 210 5.83 13.77 7.83
CA ALA A 210 5.44 15.14 7.56
C ALA A 210 3.93 15.31 7.48
N TYR A 211 3.44 16.41 8.02
CA TYR A 211 2.03 16.77 8.04
C TYR A 211 1.78 17.91 7.07
N TYR A 212 0.77 17.73 6.23
CA TYR A 212 0.32 18.66 5.22
C TYR A 212 -1.13 19.06 5.48
N ARG A 213 -1.42 20.34 5.24
CA ARG A 213 -2.76 20.93 5.24
C ARG A 213 -3.00 21.51 3.86
N ASP A 214 -4.00 21.00 3.15
CA ASP A 214 -4.32 21.41 1.79
C ASP A 214 -3.08 21.45 0.88
N TRP A 215 -2.30 20.35 0.90
CA TRP A 215 -1.03 20.22 0.15
C TRP A 215 0.09 21.17 0.55
N SER A 216 -0.10 21.99 1.59
CA SER A 216 0.93 22.86 2.15
C SER A 216 1.60 22.20 3.35
N LEU A 217 2.93 22.13 3.35
CA LEU A 217 3.69 21.55 4.45
C LEU A 217 3.47 22.36 5.74
N VAL A 218 2.99 21.71 6.80
CA VAL A 218 2.81 22.30 8.13
C VAL A 218 4.03 22.00 9.00
N CYS A 219 4.45 20.74 9.04
CA CYS A 219 5.70 20.34 9.69
C CYS A 219 6.25 19.05 9.07
N SER A 220 7.56 18.84 9.25
CA SER A 220 8.25 17.59 8.94
C SER A 220 9.31 17.33 9.98
N GLY A 221 9.60 16.07 10.26
CA GLY A 221 10.78 15.70 11.02
C GLY A 221 11.33 14.35 10.59
N ASP A 222 12.56 14.10 10.99
CA ASP A 222 13.27 12.85 10.72
C ASP A 222 14.33 12.51 11.76
N ALA A 223 14.72 11.23 11.73
CA ALA A 223 15.83 10.67 12.46
C ALA A 223 17.08 10.46 11.58
N PHE A 224 17.18 11.12 10.42
CA PHE A 224 18.20 10.80 9.39
C PHE A 224 19.64 11.06 9.82
N GLU A 225 19.83 11.93 10.81
CA GLU A 225 21.14 12.26 11.37
C GLU A 225 21.56 11.31 12.51
N HIS A 226 20.80 10.24 12.75
CA HIS A 226 21.15 9.20 13.72
C HIS A 226 22.24 8.27 13.17
N GLN A 227 23.22 7.93 14.00
CA GLN A 227 24.38 7.10 13.63
C GLN A 227 24.00 5.76 12.95
N GLU A 228 22.90 5.14 13.39
CA GLU A 228 22.43 3.85 12.82
C GLU A 228 21.94 3.94 11.37
N LEU A 229 21.75 5.15 10.84
CA LEU A 229 21.31 5.37 9.47
C LEU A 229 22.44 5.94 8.59
N GLU A 230 23.66 6.12 9.09
CA GLU A 230 24.79 6.68 8.34
C GLU A 230 25.00 5.96 7.00
N ASP A 231 24.98 4.63 7.00
CA ASP A 231 25.13 3.82 5.78
C ASP A 231 23.99 4.05 4.77
N SER A 232 22.77 4.35 5.24
CA SER A 232 21.62 4.63 4.36
C SER A 232 21.76 5.97 3.61
N PHE A 233 22.66 6.84 4.06
CA PHE A 233 22.93 8.16 3.47
C PHE A 233 24.32 8.26 2.83
N ALA A 234 25.03 7.13 2.65
CA ALA A 234 26.34 7.10 2.02
C ALA A 234 26.31 7.59 0.56
N VAL A 235 25.21 7.35 -0.17
CA VAL A 235 25.03 7.72 -1.58
C VAL A 235 24.20 9.00 -1.73
N VAL A 236 23.14 9.15 -0.94
CA VAL A 236 22.21 10.28 -1.01
C VAL A 236 22.26 11.05 0.30
N SER A 237 22.60 12.34 0.24
CA SER A 237 22.63 13.19 1.44
C SER A 237 21.26 13.31 2.12
N VAL A 238 21.26 13.55 3.43
CA VAL A 238 20.06 13.84 4.23
C VAL A 238 19.19 14.95 3.60
N ALA A 239 19.81 16.05 3.17
CA ALA A 239 19.10 17.17 2.54
C ALA A 239 18.46 16.78 1.21
N ALA A 240 19.16 16.01 0.38
CA ALA A 240 18.62 15.48 -0.87
C ALA A 240 17.45 14.52 -0.61
N ARG A 241 17.55 13.65 0.41
CA ARG A 241 16.48 12.72 0.77
C ARG A 241 15.22 13.46 1.25
N ARG A 242 15.38 14.50 2.08
CA ARG A 242 14.26 15.39 2.47
C ARG A 242 13.59 16.05 1.26
N ALA A 243 14.37 16.43 0.24
CA ALA A 243 13.84 17.00 -1.00
C ALA A 243 13.07 15.96 -1.83
N ILE A 244 13.63 14.76 -1.98
CA ILE A 244 12.98 13.64 -2.68
C ILE A 244 11.57 13.37 -2.12
N TYR A 245 11.38 13.36 -0.81
CA TYR A 245 10.04 13.13 -0.24
C TYR A 245 9.05 14.26 -0.47
N ARG A 246 9.51 15.51 -0.51
CA ARG A 246 8.65 16.64 -0.89
C ARG A 246 8.25 16.56 -2.37
N ASP A 247 9.20 16.22 -3.23
CA ASP A 247 8.94 16.06 -4.66
C ASP A 247 8.00 14.88 -4.93
N MET A 248 8.12 13.80 -4.16
CA MET A 248 7.22 12.65 -4.21
C MET A 248 5.79 13.04 -3.86
N VAL A 249 5.56 13.83 -2.80
CA VAL A 249 4.23 14.36 -2.46
C VAL A 249 3.67 15.21 -3.60
N SER A 250 4.48 16.08 -4.20
CA SER A 250 4.05 16.91 -5.33
C SER A 250 3.64 16.09 -6.54
N ARG A 251 4.37 15.00 -6.85
CA ARG A 251 4.03 14.10 -7.96
C ARG A 251 2.76 13.31 -7.67
N LEU A 252 2.65 12.74 -6.48
CA LEU A 252 1.46 11.98 -6.09
C LEU A 252 0.20 12.84 -6.15
N ARG A 253 0.28 14.14 -5.83
CA ARG A 253 -0.83 15.07 -6.03
C ARG A 253 -1.43 15.01 -7.44
N GLU A 254 -0.57 14.99 -8.45
CA GLU A 254 -0.97 14.97 -9.86
C GLU A 254 -1.58 13.61 -10.24
N GLU A 255 -1.05 12.53 -9.65
CA GLU A 255 -1.44 11.15 -9.95
C GLU A 255 -2.72 10.68 -9.23
N LEU A 256 -3.11 11.31 -8.11
CA LEU A 256 -4.24 10.86 -7.30
C LEU A 256 -5.57 10.91 -8.03
N THR A 257 -5.79 11.90 -8.91
CA THR A 257 -7.02 11.96 -9.72
C THR A 257 -7.11 10.75 -10.66
N GLY A 258 -5.99 10.35 -11.27
CA GLY A 258 -5.91 9.13 -12.07
C GLY A 258 -6.19 7.89 -11.23
N LEU A 259 -5.59 7.81 -10.05
CA LEU A 259 -5.80 6.69 -9.12
C LEU A 259 -7.27 6.57 -8.65
N SER A 260 -7.93 7.68 -8.33
CA SER A 260 -9.36 7.70 -8.00
C SER A 260 -10.22 7.23 -9.17
N ALA A 261 -9.88 7.59 -10.41
CA ALA A 261 -10.59 7.11 -11.60
C ALA A 261 -10.39 5.60 -11.85
N ILE A 262 -9.23 5.06 -11.47
CA ILE A 262 -8.94 3.62 -11.50
C ILE A 262 -9.79 2.87 -10.47
N LEU A 263 -9.96 3.43 -9.27
CA LEU A 263 -10.76 2.87 -8.18
C LEU A 263 -12.27 2.97 -8.40
N ALA A 264 -12.75 3.87 -9.25
CA ALA A 264 -14.18 4.15 -9.44
C ALA A 264 -15.11 2.92 -9.65
N PRO A 265 -14.70 1.82 -10.31
CA PRO A 265 -15.51 0.60 -10.39
C PRO A 265 -15.62 -0.17 -9.07
N VAL A 266 -14.68 0.01 -8.15
CA VAL A 266 -14.61 -0.62 -6.81
C VAL A 266 -15.28 0.27 -5.77
N THR A 267 -14.97 1.57 -5.79
CA THR A 267 -15.37 2.55 -4.78
C THR A 267 -15.32 3.96 -5.35
N ARG A 268 -16.24 4.83 -4.92
CA ARG A 268 -16.21 6.27 -5.22
C ARG A 268 -15.82 7.10 -4.01
N ALA A 269 -15.59 6.47 -2.86
CA ALA A 269 -15.14 7.13 -1.66
C ALA A 269 -13.70 7.63 -1.84
N PRO A 270 -13.31 8.73 -1.15
CA PRO A 270 -11.97 9.27 -1.25
C PRO A 270 -10.93 8.32 -0.67
N ILE A 271 -9.70 8.44 -1.19
CA ILE A 271 -8.55 7.68 -0.71
C ILE A 271 -8.21 8.14 0.71
N ARG A 272 -8.09 7.18 1.63
CA ARG A 272 -7.70 7.41 3.04
C ARG A 272 -6.29 6.95 3.35
N ARG A 273 -5.79 5.95 2.63
CA ARG A 273 -4.44 5.40 2.82
C ARG A 273 -3.87 4.97 1.47
N LEU A 274 -2.63 5.38 1.23
CA LEU A 274 -1.78 4.92 0.15
C LEU A 274 -0.47 4.41 0.75
N VAL A 275 -0.08 3.18 0.42
CA VAL A 275 1.21 2.60 0.79
C VAL A 275 1.96 2.24 -0.48
N LEU A 276 3.19 2.71 -0.59
CA LEU A 276 4.13 2.43 -1.67
C LEU A 276 5.34 1.73 -1.05
N ASP A 277 5.37 0.41 -1.21
CA ASP A 277 6.34 -0.50 -0.62
C ASP A 277 7.44 -0.79 -1.66
N VAL A 278 8.68 -0.47 -1.31
CA VAL A 278 9.86 -0.50 -2.17
C VAL A 278 10.90 -1.43 -1.58
N VAL A 279 11.84 -1.96 -2.37
CA VAL A 279 12.82 -2.96 -1.90
C VAL A 279 13.48 -2.64 -0.56
N ASP A 280 13.76 -1.36 -0.29
CA ASP A 280 14.44 -0.93 0.93
C ASP A 280 13.50 -0.43 2.03
N GLY A 281 12.19 -0.32 1.83
CA GLY A 281 11.27 0.23 2.84
C GLY A 281 9.92 0.65 2.28
N ALA A 282 9.34 1.72 2.80
CA ALA A 282 8.03 2.16 2.33
C ALA A 282 7.79 3.65 2.51
N PHE A 283 6.94 4.18 1.64
CA PHE A 283 6.32 5.50 1.74
C PHE A 283 4.82 5.33 2.02
N TYR A 284 4.33 6.04 3.03
CA TYR A 284 2.94 6.03 3.43
C TYR A 284 2.33 7.42 3.26
N MET A 285 1.07 7.48 2.87
CA MET A 285 0.26 8.69 2.88
C MET A 285 -1.11 8.37 3.45
N HIS A 286 -1.47 9.04 4.55
CA HIS A 286 -2.73 8.85 5.27
C HIS A 286 -3.47 10.16 5.42
N TRP A 287 -4.74 10.18 5.01
CA TRP A 287 -5.60 11.33 5.16
C TRP A 287 -6.19 11.39 6.57
N LEU A 288 -6.29 12.61 7.11
CA LEU A 288 -6.76 12.83 8.47
C LEU A 288 -8.28 12.89 8.59
N GLY A 289 -9.03 12.95 7.49
CA GLY A 289 -10.49 12.99 7.48
C GLY A 289 -11.13 12.20 6.34
N ASP A 290 -12.43 12.39 6.17
CA ASP A 290 -13.28 11.67 5.21
C ASP A 290 -13.32 12.29 3.82
N ALA A 291 -12.54 13.35 3.58
CA ALA A 291 -12.47 14.09 2.33
C ALA A 291 -11.01 14.49 2.00
N GLU A 292 -10.79 15.04 0.81
CA GLU A 292 -9.51 15.68 0.46
C GLU A 292 -9.19 16.82 1.45
N GLY A 293 -7.92 16.98 1.81
CA GLY A 293 -7.50 17.99 2.79
C GLY A 293 -6.21 17.61 3.51
N ASP A 294 -6.26 17.58 4.84
CA ASP A 294 -5.14 17.28 5.72
C ASP A 294 -4.66 15.83 5.58
N PHE A 295 -3.34 15.62 5.47
CA PHE A 295 -2.74 14.29 5.43
C PHE A 295 -1.37 14.25 6.08
N VAL A 296 -0.96 13.06 6.52
CA VAL A 296 0.38 12.79 7.03
C VAL A 296 1.06 11.79 6.11
N VAL A 297 2.31 12.07 5.78
CA VAL A 297 3.20 11.12 5.12
C VAL A 297 4.17 10.53 6.14
N GLY A 298 4.55 9.28 5.93
CA GLY A 298 5.59 8.61 6.71
C GLY A 298 6.54 7.86 5.79
N VAL A 299 7.74 7.59 6.28
CA VAL A 299 8.74 6.80 5.53
C VAL A 299 9.50 5.88 6.48
N THR A 300 9.74 4.66 6.00
CA THR A 300 10.78 3.77 6.54
C THR A 300 11.77 3.34 5.44
N PHE A 301 12.98 2.98 5.88
CA PHE A 301 14.09 2.45 5.07
C PHE A 301 14.52 1.06 5.54
N ARG A 302 13.64 0.39 6.28
CA ARG A 302 13.91 -0.95 6.78
C ARG A 302 12.75 -1.82 6.38
N GLN A 303 12.91 -2.56 5.29
CA GLN A 303 11.86 -3.42 4.77
C GLN A 303 11.22 -4.34 5.83
N PRO A 304 11.98 -5.00 6.73
CA PRO A 304 11.38 -5.80 7.79
C PRO A 304 10.47 -5.00 8.75
N ARG A 305 10.64 -3.68 8.86
CA ARG A 305 9.93 -2.77 9.78
C ARG A 305 8.72 -2.07 9.15
N VAL A 306 8.36 -2.37 7.90
CA VAL A 306 7.27 -1.67 7.17
C VAL A 306 5.94 -1.67 7.96
N GLY A 307 5.46 -2.82 8.44
CA GLY A 307 4.23 -2.86 9.22
C GLY A 307 4.32 -2.08 10.55
N VAL A 308 5.46 -2.15 11.23
CA VAL A 308 5.71 -1.44 12.50
C VAL A 308 5.76 0.07 12.30
N ALA A 309 6.41 0.54 11.24
CA ALA A 309 6.49 1.95 10.92
C ALA A 309 5.11 2.53 10.57
N GLU A 310 4.27 1.79 9.85
CA GLU A 310 2.87 2.19 9.60
C GLU A 310 2.06 2.23 10.91
N GLU A 311 2.22 1.24 11.79
CA GLU A 311 1.58 1.23 13.10
C GLU A 311 1.96 2.46 13.93
N ARG A 312 3.24 2.86 13.92
CA ARG A 312 3.72 4.07 14.60
C ARG A 312 3.20 5.34 13.94
N LEU A 313 3.10 5.36 12.62
CA LEU A 313 2.51 6.49 11.89
C LEU A 313 1.03 6.67 12.24
N ARG A 314 0.27 5.57 12.41
CA ARG A 314 -1.13 5.62 12.85
C ARG A 314 -1.27 6.20 14.26
N ASP A 315 -0.38 5.85 15.18
CA ASP A 315 -0.36 6.46 16.52
C ASP A 315 -0.08 7.98 16.46
N LEU A 316 0.91 8.38 15.64
CA LEU A 316 1.22 9.79 15.38
C LEU A 316 -0.02 10.52 14.84
N ILE A 317 -0.70 9.95 13.85
CA ILE A 317 -1.92 10.49 13.24
C ILE A 317 -3.04 10.66 14.27
N ALA A 318 -3.23 9.68 15.16
CA ALA A 318 -4.24 9.74 16.21
C ALA A 318 -4.00 10.96 17.12
N GLU A 319 -2.76 11.25 17.50
CA GLU A 319 -2.42 12.42 18.30
C GLU A 319 -2.57 13.75 17.54
N VAL A 320 -2.25 13.76 16.23
CA VAL A 320 -2.44 14.97 15.41
C VAL A 320 -3.91 15.36 15.32
N ARG A 321 -4.81 14.37 15.17
CA ARG A 321 -6.27 14.55 15.03
C ARG A 321 -6.93 15.14 16.28
N VAL A 322 -6.39 14.89 17.48
CA VAL A 322 -6.91 15.50 18.71
C VAL A 322 -6.58 16.99 18.70
N ARG A 323 -7.51 17.81 18.19
CA ARG A 323 -7.48 19.27 18.34
C ARG A 323 -8.00 19.59 19.75
N HIS A 324 -7.17 20.24 20.57
CA HIS A 324 -7.62 20.89 21.79
C HIS A 324 -8.21 22.26 21.46
#